data_AF-A0A5C7X8G9-F1
#
_entry.id   AF-A0A5C7X8G9-F1
#
_cell.length_a   1.000
_cell.length_b   1.000
_cell.length_c   1.000
_cell.angle_alpha   90.00
_cell.angle_beta   90.00
_cell.angle_gamma   90.00
#
_symmetry.space_group_name_H-M   'P 1'
#
loop_
_entity.id
_entity.type
_entity.pdbx_description
1 polymer ?
#
loop_
_entity_poly.entity_id
_entity_poly.type
_entity_poly.pdbx_seq_one_letter_code
_entity_poly.pdbx_strand_id
1 'polypeptide(L)'
;MIPLRLKKVINIMIILILMGLFLLVIRYINSDISLYKSPIEEQSQADENTTNSYMNAKSESINRLSILNSYFRAGFVKHQTKSCSYVNYPGYGSIWGFRVSGMEGFSRTGVLIASEVFSKLRDNTLNDNDLKIINCLKNGILNGTEADSKDYWGSIEDYDQRVVESADIARILWLTKPLIWDTFSSQEKDQVSQYLLQVNHVKLPQNNWLLFPVVVNTILSKMNVVITVDPMKNYFIFKKFYLSDGWFFDAPHGVDFYNTWGITYDLFWIHYVNDSFDKVFITKAINDSANLTEHLISPVGIPMMGRSVCYRMAVPAPLLANSLITNNPEVQAKAKHGFFLVLDHFVSHKVLIDGTITQGFYNNDKRFLDIYSGPGSCHWSLRSLVLANLHSSSSSFWVNAGQKLPIEITDFRIDKPSLGWQISGDEATKKITITLTKNDPDSVIEIKDYSFKDRLKDFIGLRIHRPDNDEIRYHQYIYTTDNNYLRKCSQKSVDCL
;
A
#
# COMPACT_ATOMS: atom_id res chain seq x y z
N MET A 1 -5.62 -63.05 16.56
CA MET A 1 -6.82 -62.33 17.06
C MET A 1 -6.38 -61.09 17.81
N ILE A 2 -6.73 -59.89 17.34
CA ILE A 2 -6.47 -58.66 18.10
C ILE A 2 -7.31 -58.69 19.39
N PRO A 3 -6.74 -58.47 20.59
CA PRO A 3 -7.48 -58.51 21.84
C PRO A 3 -8.67 -57.54 21.83
N LEU A 4 -9.82 -57.96 22.38
CA LEU A 4 -11.06 -57.17 22.38
C LEU A 4 -10.87 -55.75 22.97
N ARG A 5 -9.99 -55.62 23.98
CA ARG A 5 -9.61 -54.32 24.57
C ARG A 5 -8.84 -53.44 23.59
N LEU A 6 -7.93 -53.99 22.80
CA LEU A 6 -7.16 -53.24 21.80
C LEU A 6 -8.07 -52.76 20.66
N LYS A 7 -9.05 -53.57 20.23
CA LYS A 7 -10.08 -53.13 19.27
C LYS A 7 -10.93 -51.96 19.81
N LYS A 8 -11.32 -51.97 21.08
CA LYS A 8 -12.06 -50.85 21.70
C LYS A 8 -11.22 -49.57 21.73
N VAL A 9 -9.95 -49.64 22.11
CA VAL A 9 -9.05 -48.48 22.13
C VAL A 9 -8.85 -47.92 20.71
N ILE A 10 -8.61 -48.79 19.72
CA ILE A 10 -8.47 -48.39 18.32
C ILE A 10 -9.76 -47.71 17.82
N ASN A 11 -10.94 -48.27 18.12
CA ASN A 11 -12.21 -47.67 17.72
C ASN A 11 -12.44 -46.29 18.35
N ILE A 12 -12.12 -46.11 19.64
CA ILE A 12 -12.22 -44.81 20.31
C ILE A 12 -11.28 -43.80 19.67
N MET A 13 -10.04 -44.19 19.37
CA MET A 13 -9.08 -43.34 18.66
C MET A 13 -9.59 -42.93 17.28
N ILE A 14 -10.14 -43.87 16.50
CA ILE A 14 -10.70 -43.57 15.17
C ILE A 14 -11.85 -42.57 15.29
N ILE A 15 -12.75 -42.74 16.26
CA ILE A 15 -13.87 -41.81 16.49
C ILE A 15 -13.35 -40.40 16.84
N LEU A 16 -12.37 -40.28 17.73
CA LEU A 16 -11.79 -38.99 18.10
C LEU A 16 -11.09 -38.31 16.92
N ILE A 17 -10.38 -39.07 16.08
CA ILE A 17 -9.75 -38.55 14.85
C ILE A 17 -10.82 -38.05 13.87
N LEU A 18 -11.87 -38.82 13.62
CA LEU A 18 -12.96 -38.43 12.73
C LEU A 18 -13.72 -37.20 13.25
N MET A 19 -13.94 -37.11 14.56
CA MET A 19 -14.56 -35.94 15.19
C MET A 19 -13.66 -34.69 15.09
N GLY A 20 -12.36 -34.85 15.29
CA GLY A 20 -11.38 -33.77 15.07
C GLY A 20 -11.35 -33.28 13.63
N LEU A 21 -11.35 -34.21 12.65
CA LEU A 21 -11.44 -33.89 11.22
C LEU A 21 -12.74 -33.19 10.87
N PHE A 22 -13.87 -33.65 11.41
CA PHE A 22 -15.17 -33.03 11.20
C PHE A 22 -15.23 -31.59 11.73
N LEU A 23 -14.71 -31.34 12.93
CA LEU A 23 -14.60 -29.99 13.49
C LEU A 23 -13.68 -29.09 12.65
N LEU A 24 -12.57 -29.64 12.12
CA LEU A 24 -11.66 -28.92 11.24
C LEU A 24 -12.32 -28.56 9.91
N VAL A 25 -13.10 -29.47 9.33
CA VAL A 25 -13.90 -29.22 8.11
C VAL A 25 -14.96 -28.16 8.36
N ILE A 26 -15.71 -28.22 9.47
CA ILE A 26 -16.68 -27.18 9.84
C ILE A 26 -15.99 -25.83 9.96
N ARG A 27 -14.84 -25.79 10.64
CA ARG A 27 -14.08 -24.54 10.82
C ARG A 27 -13.52 -24.01 9.49
N TYR A 28 -13.10 -24.89 8.58
CA TYR A 28 -12.64 -24.53 7.24
C TYR A 28 -13.78 -23.95 6.40
N ILE A 29 -14.94 -24.62 6.37
CA ILE A 29 -16.14 -24.16 5.65
C ILE A 29 -16.61 -22.81 6.18
N ASN A 30 -16.54 -22.60 7.51
CA ASN A 30 -16.92 -21.34 8.14
C ASN A 30 -15.80 -20.29 8.13
N SER A 31 -14.61 -20.62 7.63
CA SER A 31 -13.52 -19.65 7.46
C SER A 31 -13.56 -19.08 6.06
N ASP A 32 -13.38 -17.77 5.94
CA ASP A 32 -13.28 -17.13 4.64
C ASP A 32 -11.97 -17.45 3.89
N ILE A 33 -11.09 -18.29 4.47
CA ILE A 33 -9.77 -18.58 3.90
C ILE A 33 -9.87 -19.32 2.56
N SER A 34 -10.93 -20.11 2.36
CA SER A 34 -11.17 -20.84 1.12
C SER A 34 -11.64 -19.95 -0.02
N LEU A 35 -12.01 -18.69 0.27
CA LEU A 35 -12.47 -17.73 -0.73
C LEU A 35 -11.29 -17.07 -1.47
N TYR A 36 -10.08 -17.11 -0.90
CA TYR A 36 -8.89 -16.60 -1.56
C TYR A 36 -8.53 -17.44 -2.80
N LYS A 37 -8.24 -16.74 -3.90
CA LYS A 37 -7.61 -17.35 -5.07
C LYS A 37 -6.10 -17.32 -4.87
N SER A 38 -5.43 -18.42 -5.23
CA SER A 38 -3.96 -18.50 -5.20
C SER A 38 -3.31 -17.35 -5.99
N PRO A 39 -2.14 -16.86 -5.57
CA PRO A 39 -1.39 -15.91 -6.36
C PRO A 39 -1.06 -16.49 -7.73
N ILE A 40 -1.01 -15.59 -8.71
CA ILE A 40 -0.58 -15.89 -10.06
C ILE A 40 0.94 -15.65 -10.07
N GLU A 41 1.71 -16.63 -10.55
CA GLU A 41 3.17 -16.55 -10.60
C GLU A 41 3.71 -16.23 -12.00
N GLU A 42 2.91 -16.45 -13.04
CA GLU A 42 3.28 -16.20 -14.44
C GLU A 42 2.49 -15.03 -15.03
N GLN A 43 3.18 -14.15 -15.74
CA GLN A 43 2.55 -13.04 -16.46
C GLN A 43 1.68 -13.56 -17.62
N SER A 44 0.50 -12.98 -17.76
CA SER A 44 -0.31 -13.16 -18.97
C SER A 44 0.24 -12.34 -20.13
N GLN A 45 -0.17 -12.65 -21.37
CA GLN A 45 0.17 -11.83 -22.54
C GLN A 45 -0.25 -10.36 -22.37
N ALA A 46 -1.36 -10.09 -21.66
CA ALA A 46 -1.81 -8.73 -21.39
C ALA A 46 -0.85 -7.98 -20.46
N ASP A 47 -0.25 -8.67 -19.48
CA ASP A 47 0.74 -8.10 -18.55
C ASP A 47 2.04 -7.77 -19.29
N GLU A 48 2.50 -8.68 -20.15
CA GLU A 48 3.69 -8.47 -20.97
C GLU A 48 3.48 -7.33 -21.97
N ASN A 49 2.32 -7.29 -22.64
CA ASN A 49 1.98 -6.21 -23.56
C ASN A 49 1.95 -4.86 -22.85
N THR A 50 1.35 -4.79 -21.65
CA THR A 50 1.33 -3.56 -20.83
C THR A 50 2.75 -3.12 -20.47
N THR A 51 3.59 -4.07 -20.03
CA THR A 51 5.00 -3.81 -19.71
C THR A 51 5.74 -3.26 -20.93
N ASN A 52 5.61 -3.89 -22.09
CA ASN A 52 6.25 -3.46 -23.33
C ASN A 52 5.75 -2.09 -23.79
N SER A 53 4.44 -1.84 -23.78
CA SER A 53 3.86 -0.53 -24.12
C SER A 53 4.36 0.57 -23.18
N TYR A 54 4.40 0.31 -21.88
CA TYR A 54 4.91 1.26 -20.88
C TYR A 54 6.40 1.58 -21.09
N MET A 55 7.21 0.55 -21.38
CA MET A 55 8.66 0.69 -21.58
C MET A 55 9.01 1.34 -22.92
N ASN A 56 8.17 1.18 -23.94
CA ASN A 56 8.37 1.80 -25.26
C ASN A 56 7.94 3.27 -25.29
N ALA A 57 6.99 3.68 -24.45
CA ALA A 57 6.47 5.05 -24.40
C ALA A 57 7.33 6.03 -23.56
N LYS A 58 8.64 5.80 -23.41
CA LYS A 58 9.53 6.60 -22.52
C LYS A 58 9.52 8.11 -22.80
N SER A 59 9.35 8.51 -24.06
CA SER A 59 9.25 9.92 -24.46
C SER A 59 7.88 10.58 -24.16
N GLU A 60 6.86 9.79 -23.80
CA GLU A 60 5.48 10.24 -23.65
C GLU A 60 4.97 10.04 -22.21
N SER A 61 5.44 10.86 -21.27
CA SER A 61 5.18 10.66 -19.82
C SER A 61 3.70 10.49 -19.44
N ILE A 62 2.80 11.27 -20.03
CA ILE A 62 1.35 11.16 -19.78
C ILE A 62 0.82 9.82 -20.32
N ASN A 63 1.26 9.39 -21.50
CA ASN A 63 0.86 8.11 -22.08
C ASN A 63 1.29 6.94 -21.19
N ARG A 64 2.51 6.97 -20.63
CA ARG A 64 2.99 5.97 -19.66
C ARG A 64 2.10 5.86 -18.42
N LEU A 65 1.68 6.99 -17.85
CA LEU A 65 0.74 7.02 -16.73
C LEU A 65 -0.63 6.45 -17.14
N SER A 66 -1.13 6.83 -18.31
CA SER A 66 -2.40 6.32 -18.86
C SER A 66 -2.40 4.80 -19.06
N ILE A 67 -1.29 4.22 -19.53
CA ILE A 67 -1.13 2.77 -19.68
C ILE A 67 -1.28 2.06 -18.32
N LEU A 68 -0.60 2.55 -17.28
CA LEU A 68 -0.69 1.96 -15.93
C LEU A 68 -2.06 2.18 -15.29
N ASN A 69 -2.64 3.37 -15.42
CA ASN A 69 -4.01 3.64 -14.95
C ASN A 69 -5.01 2.67 -15.60
N SER A 70 -4.91 2.46 -16.91
CA SER A 70 -5.76 1.55 -17.67
C SER A 70 -5.58 0.09 -17.21
N TYR A 71 -4.34 -0.31 -16.95
CA TYR A 71 -4.01 -1.64 -16.46
C TYR A 71 -4.65 -1.95 -15.10
N PHE A 72 -4.47 -1.08 -14.12
CA PHE A 72 -5.05 -1.28 -12.78
C PHE A 72 -6.57 -1.12 -12.77
N ARG A 73 -7.13 -0.24 -13.61
CA ARG A 73 -8.58 -0.14 -13.81
C ARG A 73 -9.15 -1.43 -14.41
N ALA A 74 -8.48 -2.03 -15.39
CA ALA A 74 -8.90 -3.31 -15.94
C ALA A 74 -8.88 -4.42 -14.87
N GLY A 75 -7.85 -4.43 -14.02
CA GLY A 75 -7.78 -5.30 -12.85
C GLY A 75 -8.94 -5.09 -11.87
N PHE A 76 -9.28 -3.83 -11.54
CA PHE A 76 -10.44 -3.51 -10.71
C PHE A 76 -11.73 -4.11 -11.28
N VAL A 77 -12.01 -3.84 -12.56
CA VAL A 77 -13.23 -4.33 -13.23
C VAL A 77 -13.26 -5.86 -13.30
N LYS A 78 -12.11 -6.50 -13.50
CA LYS A 78 -11.99 -7.96 -13.57
C LYS A 78 -12.31 -8.63 -12.23
N HIS A 79 -11.87 -8.05 -11.12
CA HIS A 79 -11.89 -8.69 -9.80
C HIS A 79 -12.95 -8.14 -8.84
N GLN A 80 -13.71 -7.11 -9.24
CA GLN A 80 -14.80 -6.56 -8.44
C GLN A 80 -15.95 -7.56 -8.23
N THR A 81 -16.64 -7.44 -7.10
CA THR A 81 -17.92 -8.12 -6.88
C THR A 81 -19.04 -7.48 -7.70
N LYS A 82 -20.18 -8.17 -7.85
CA LYS A 82 -21.35 -7.66 -8.56
C LYS A 82 -21.89 -6.34 -7.96
N SER A 83 -21.77 -6.18 -6.64
CA SER A 83 -22.17 -4.98 -5.90
C SER A 83 -21.13 -3.86 -5.91
N CYS A 84 -19.95 -4.12 -6.50
CA CYS A 84 -18.80 -3.23 -6.51
C CYS A 84 -18.21 -2.88 -5.13
N SER A 85 -18.69 -3.45 -4.03
CA SER A 85 -18.21 -3.12 -2.67
C SER A 85 -16.89 -3.78 -2.32
N TYR A 86 -16.49 -4.83 -3.03
CA TYR A 86 -15.21 -5.53 -2.81
C TYR A 86 -14.51 -5.76 -4.15
N VAL A 87 -13.18 -5.80 -4.11
CA VAL A 87 -12.34 -6.22 -5.23
C VAL A 87 -11.40 -7.32 -4.77
N ASN A 88 -11.69 -8.55 -5.21
CA ASN A 88 -11.06 -9.77 -4.70
C ASN A 88 -9.92 -10.23 -5.63
N TYR A 89 -8.80 -9.51 -5.56
CA TYR A 89 -7.58 -9.86 -6.30
C TYR A 89 -7.05 -11.26 -5.88
N PRO A 90 -6.40 -12.00 -6.80
CA PRO A 90 -5.70 -13.23 -6.45
C PRO A 90 -4.47 -12.93 -5.59
N GLY A 91 -4.16 -13.80 -4.63
CA GLY A 91 -3.01 -13.64 -3.76
C GLY A 91 -3.16 -14.35 -2.42
N TYR A 92 -2.08 -14.29 -1.64
CA TYR A 92 -2.09 -14.71 -0.26
C TYR A 92 -2.95 -13.77 0.60
N GLY A 93 -3.82 -14.37 1.42
CA GLY A 93 -4.66 -13.65 2.37
C GLY A 93 -3.88 -13.02 3.53
N SER A 94 -4.59 -12.23 4.35
CA SER A 94 -4.08 -11.60 5.56
C SER A 94 -4.85 -11.99 6.82
N ILE A 95 -4.30 -11.66 7.98
CA ILE A 95 -4.99 -11.86 9.27
C ILE A 95 -6.30 -11.08 9.42
N TRP A 96 -6.54 -10.08 8.57
CA TRP A 96 -7.80 -9.33 8.55
C TRP A 96 -8.95 -10.06 7.87
N GLY A 97 -8.66 -11.15 7.17
CA GLY A 97 -9.66 -11.96 6.49
C GLY A 97 -10.08 -11.42 5.12
N PHE A 98 -10.88 -12.23 4.43
CA PHE A 98 -11.19 -12.05 3.02
C PHE A 98 -11.99 -10.79 2.73
N ARG A 99 -13.02 -10.49 3.53
CA ARG A 99 -13.85 -9.30 3.34
C ARG A 99 -13.03 -8.02 3.46
N VAL A 100 -12.19 -7.89 4.49
CA VAL A 100 -11.31 -6.72 4.64
C VAL A 100 -10.32 -6.66 3.48
N SER A 101 -9.74 -7.79 3.07
CA SER A 101 -8.86 -7.82 1.88
C SER A 101 -9.56 -7.34 0.60
N GLY A 102 -10.84 -7.66 0.44
CA GLY A 102 -11.67 -7.17 -0.68
C GLY A 102 -11.96 -5.68 -0.57
N MET A 103 -12.17 -5.16 0.64
CA MET A 103 -12.33 -3.73 0.90
C MET A 103 -11.04 -2.98 0.59
N GLU A 104 -9.87 -3.51 0.98
CA GLU A 104 -8.56 -2.95 0.58
C GLU A 104 -8.42 -2.87 -0.94
N GLY A 105 -8.81 -3.94 -1.65
CA GLY A 105 -8.80 -3.93 -3.12
C GLY A 105 -9.70 -2.85 -3.71
N PHE A 106 -10.87 -2.62 -3.11
CA PHE A 106 -11.81 -1.58 -3.51
C PHE A 106 -11.25 -0.17 -3.25
N SER A 107 -10.89 0.12 -2.00
CA SER A 107 -10.44 1.45 -1.57
C SER A 107 -9.14 1.88 -2.24
N ARG A 108 -8.13 1.00 -2.27
CA ARG A 108 -6.77 1.36 -2.69
C ARG A 108 -6.64 1.55 -4.19
N THR A 109 -7.35 0.76 -4.98
CA THR A 109 -7.47 0.98 -6.43
C THR A 109 -8.49 2.06 -6.75
N GLY A 110 -9.57 2.15 -5.96
CA GLY A 110 -10.61 3.14 -6.13
C GLY A 110 -10.07 4.57 -6.07
N VAL A 111 -9.13 4.86 -5.16
CA VAL A 111 -8.48 6.18 -5.09
C VAL A 111 -7.60 6.47 -6.32
N LEU A 112 -6.97 5.46 -6.93
CA LEU A 112 -6.28 5.62 -8.21
C LEU A 112 -7.26 6.02 -9.31
N ILE A 113 -8.36 5.27 -9.46
CA ILE A 113 -9.42 5.56 -10.43
C ILE A 113 -10.01 6.95 -10.20
N ALA A 114 -10.30 7.29 -8.95
CA ALA A 114 -10.82 8.61 -8.57
C ALA A 114 -9.86 9.75 -8.94
N SER A 115 -8.54 9.55 -8.75
CA SER A 115 -7.54 10.55 -9.11
C SER A 115 -7.41 10.76 -10.62
N GLU A 116 -7.49 9.67 -11.40
CA GLU A 116 -7.51 9.74 -12.87
C GLU A 116 -8.76 10.49 -13.36
N VAL A 117 -9.93 10.13 -12.81
CA VAL A 117 -11.21 10.80 -13.13
C VAL A 117 -11.17 12.27 -12.73
N PHE A 118 -10.61 12.61 -11.58
CA PHE A 118 -10.43 14.00 -11.15
C PHE A 118 -9.59 14.79 -12.15
N SER A 119 -8.49 14.21 -12.67
CA SER A 119 -7.70 14.85 -13.72
C SER A 119 -8.53 15.08 -14.98
N LYS A 120 -9.22 14.03 -15.48
CA LYS A 120 -10.06 14.13 -16.68
C LYS A 120 -11.21 15.10 -16.53
N LEU A 121 -11.79 15.22 -15.33
CA LEU A 121 -12.84 16.19 -15.03
C LEU A 121 -12.33 17.61 -15.17
N ARG A 122 -11.13 17.92 -14.65
CA ARG A 122 -10.50 19.25 -14.81
C ARG A 122 -10.21 19.58 -16.28
N ASP A 123 -9.84 18.58 -17.07
CA ASP A 123 -9.53 18.72 -18.49
C ASP A 123 -10.77 18.60 -19.41
N ASN A 124 -11.97 18.37 -18.85
CA ASN A 124 -13.20 18.10 -19.60
C ASN A 124 -13.08 16.93 -20.62
N THR A 125 -12.40 15.85 -20.25
CA THR A 125 -12.13 14.67 -21.10
C THR A 125 -12.78 13.37 -20.62
N LEU A 126 -13.76 13.46 -19.71
CA LEU A 126 -14.51 12.28 -19.25
C LEU A 126 -15.31 11.64 -20.39
N ASN A 127 -15.36 10.31 -20.38
CA ASN A 127 -16.17 9.51 -21.31
C ASN A 127 -17.09 8.54 -20.55
N ASP A 128 -17.94 7.83 -21.29
CA ASP A 128 -18.93 6.90 -20.73
C ASP A 128 -18.30 5.76 -19.89
N ASN A 129 -17.10 5.31 -20.23
CA ASN A 129 -16.42 4.27 -19.45
C ASN A 129 -15.92 4.80 -18.10
N ASP A 130 -15.54 6.09 -18.04
CA ASP A 130 -15.26 6.77 -16.77
C ASP A 130 -16.55 6.89 -15.92
N LEU A 131 -17.68 7.25 -16.51
CA LEU A 131 -18.94 7.32 -15.78
C LEU A 131 -19.42 5.95 -15.26
N LYS A 132 -19.22 4.88 -16.04
CA LYS A 132 -19.53 3.50 -15.60
C LYS A 132 -18.73 3.08 -14.38
N ILE A 133 -17.42 3.36 -14.35
CA ILE A 133 -16.59 3.00 -13.20
C ILE A 133 -16.94 3.87 -11.97
N ILE A 134 -17.28 5.15 -12.18
CA ILE A 134 -17.74 6.02 -11.09
C ILE A 134 -19.07 5.53 -10.49
N ASN A 135 -20.01 5.08 -11.32
CA ASN A 135 -21.24 4.46 -10.82
C ASN A 135 -20.95 3.18 -10.01
N CYS A 136 -19.94 2.40 -10.42
CA CYS A 136 -19.51 1.24 -9.65
C CYS A 136 -18.89 1.64 -8.30
N LEU A 137 -18.02 2.67 -8.24
CA LEU A 137 -17.51 3.21 -6.98
C LEU A 137 -18.63 3.74 -6.07
N LYS A 138 -19.59 4.47 -6.64
CA LYS A 138 -20.78 4.98 -5.93
C LYS A 138 -21.57 3.82 -5.30
N ASN A 139 -21.93 2.82 -6.10
CA ASN A 139 -22.68 1.66 -5.64
C ASN A 139 -21.89 0.84 -4.61
N GLY A 140 -20.58 0.69 -4.80
CA GLY A 140 -19.70 -0.01 -3.87
C GLY A 140 -19.67 0.65 -2.49
N ILE A 141 -19.58 1.99 -2.45
CA ILE A 141 -19.63 2.77 -1.20
C ILE A 141 -21.01 2.64 -0.51
N LEU A 142 -22.11 2.77 -1.25
CA LEU A 142 -23.45 2.62 -0.68
C LEU A 142 -23.68 1.21 -0.14
N ASN A 143 -23.36 0.18 -0.92
CA ASN A 143 -23.53 -1.22 -0.49
C ASN A 143 -22.60 -1.60 0.67
N GLY A 144 -21.39 -1.02 0.71
CA GLY A 144 -20.38 -1.29 1.74
C GLY A 144 -20.64 -0.57 3.07
N THR A 145 -21.39 0.53 3.05
CA THR A 145 -21.72 1.32 4.26
C THR A 145 -23.12 1.05 4.82
N GLU A 146 -23.99 0.36 4.07
CA GLU A 146 -25.33 -0.03 4.51
C GLU A 146 -25.27 -1.23 5.46
N ALA A 147 -25.74 -1.08 6.70
CA ALA A 147 -25.58 -2.10 7.75
C ALA A 147 -26.35 -3.39 7.47
N ASP A 148 -27.52 -3.29 6.84
CA ASP A 148 -28.37 -4.45 6.50
C ASP A 148 -27.96 -5.12 5.17
N SER A 149 -26.99 -4.54 4.46
CA SER A 149 -26.46 -5.11 3.22
C SER A 149 -25.67 -6.38 3.48
N LYS A 150 -25.86 -7.40 2.62
CA LYS A 150 -25.01 -8.61 2.63
C LYS A 150 -23.53 -8.28 2.38
N ASP A 151 -23.31 -7.15 1.72
CA ASP A 151 -22.02 -6.64 1.31
C ASP A 151 -21.48 -5.55 2.25
N TYR A 152 -22.14 -5.32 3.40
CA TYR A 152 -21.67 -4.41 4.43
C TYR A 152 -20.21 -4.73 4.82
N TRP A 153 -19.36 -3.69 4.88
CA TRP A 153 -17.97 -3.81 5.31
C TRP A 153 -17.82 -4.10 6.81
N GLY A 154 -18.93 -4.07 7.56
CA GLY A 154 -18.97 -4.30 9.00
C GLY A 154 -18.63 -3.04 9.79
N SER A 155 -19.02 -3.00 11.06
CA SER A 155 -18.70 -1.88 11.96
C SER A 155 -17.20 -1.84 12.27
N ILE A 156 -16.62 -0.64 12.34
CA ILE A 156 -15.20 -0.43 12.62
C ILE A 156 -14.94 -0.70 14.11
N GLU A 157 -13.96 -1.56 14.40
CA GLU A 157 -13.59 -1.95 15.77
C GLU A 157 -12.23 -1.36 16.20
N ASP A 158 -11.84 -1.63 17.44
CA ASP A 158 -10.51 -1.30 17.97
C ASP A 158 -9.41 -1.97 17.14
N TYR A 159 -8.37 -1.21 16.77
CA TYR A 159 -7.19 -1.71 16.01
C TYR A 159 -7.53 -2.34 14.65
N ASP A 160 -8.54 -1.81 13.98
CA ASP A 160 -9.11 -2.39 12.78
C ASP A 160 -8.61 -1.73 11.48
N GLN A 161 -8.21 -2.58 10.51
CA GLN A 161 -7.78 -2.15 9.18
C GLN A 161 -8.82 -1.29 8.45
N ARG A 162 -10.11 -1.42 8.76
CA ARG A 162 -11.18 -0.59 8.18
C ARG A 162 -11.02 0.90 8.50
N VAL A 163 -10.30 1.25 9.56
CA VAL A 163 -9.89 2.64 9.84
C VAL A 163 -8.99 3.18 8.71
N VAL A 164 -8.02 2.39 8.28
CA VAL A 164 -7.06 2.74 7.23
C VAL A 164 -7.80 2.94 5.92
N GLU A 165 -8.67 1.99 5.56
CA GLU A 165 -9.41 2.04 4.29
C GLU A 165 -10.45 3.16 4.24
N SER A 166 -10.98 3.59 5.40
CA SER A 166 -11.91 4.73 5.47
C SER A 166 -11.27 6.04 5.00
N ALA A 167 -9.96 6.22 5.18
CA ALA A 167 -9.25 7.39 4.65
C ALA A 167 -9.24 7.39 3.12
N ASP A 168 -9.08 6.23 2.48
CA ASP A 168 -9.16 6.11 1.01
C ASP A 168 -10.58 6.28 0.49
N ILE A 169 -11.60 5.77 1.19
CA ILE A 169 -13.00 6.02 0.82
C ILE A 169 -13.29 7.53 0.87
N ALA A 170 -12.84 8.23 1.92
CA ALA A 170 -12.97 9.68 2.00
C ALA A 170 -12.26 10.39 0.83
N ARG A 171 -11.04 9.95 0.44
CA ARG A 171 -10.33 10.48 -0.74
C ARG A 171 -11.09 10.26 -2.04
N ILE A 172 -11.69 9.08 -2.22
CA ILE A 172 -12.52 8.78 -3.39
C ILE A 172 -13.67 9.80 -3.46
N LEU A 173 -14.40 9.99 -2.36
CA LEU A 173 -15.51 10.94 -2.29
C LEU A 173 -15.06 12.38 -2.55
N TRP A 174 -13.92 12.79 -2.01
CA TRP A 174 -13.35 14.12 -2.25
C TRP A 174 -13.02 14.35 -3.72
N LEU A 175 -12.25 13.45 -4.33
CA LEU A 175 -11.80 13.54 -5.71
C LEU A 175 -12.93 13.44 -6.73
N THR A 176 -14.03 12.76 -6.36
CA THR A 176 -15.19 12.56 -7.24
C THR A 176 -16.42 13.30 -6.74
N LYS A 177 -16.26 14.32 -5.89
CA LYS A 177 -17.35 15.00 -5.19
C LYS A 177 -18.52 15.40 -6.10
N PRO A 178 -18.32 16.05 -7.27
CA PRO A 178 -19.43 16.42 -8.15
C PRO A 178 -20.16 15.22 -8.79
N LEU A 179 -19.51 14.06 -8.88
CA LEU A 179 -20.03 12.87 -9.55
C LEU A 179 -20.62 11.84 -8.58
N ILE A 180 -20.16 11.82 -7.32
CA ILE A 180 -20.62 10.90 -6.28
C ILE A 180 -21.32 11.67 -5.17
N TRP A 181 -20.56 12.34 -4.31
CA TRP A 181 -21.08 12.94 -3.08
C TRP A 181 -22.23 13.93 -3.32
N ASP A 182 -22.11 14.81 -4.31
CA ASP A 182 -23.14 15.80 -4.62
C ASP A 182 -24.41 15.18 -5.23
N THR A 183 -24.32 13.95 -5.72
CA THR A 183 -25.45 13.18 -6.28
C THR A 183 -26.16 12.30 -5.25
N PHE A 184 -25.63 12.18 -4.04
CA PHE A 184 -26.27 11.46 -2.95
C PHE A 184 -27.46 12.25 -2.40
N SER A 185 -28.54 11.53 -2.10
CA SER A 185 -29.62 11.98 -1.23
C SER A 185 -29.12 12.32 0.18
N SER A 186 -29.95 12.99 0.98
CA SER A 186 -29.58 13.31 2.37
C SER A 186 -29.34 12.05 3.19
N GLN A 187 -30.17 11.01 2.98
CA GLN A 187 -30.06 9.72 3.63
C GLN A 187 -28.77 8.99 3.27
N GLU A 188 -28.38 8.99 1.99
CA GLU A 188 -27.12 8.38 1.56
C GLU A 188 -25.90 9.13 2.12
N LYS A 189 -25.94 10.46 2.18
CA LYS A 189 -24.88 11.26 2.83
C LYS A 189 -24.77 10.93 4.32
N ASP A 190 -25.90 10.81 5.01
CA ASP A 190 -25.93 10.46 6.43
C ASP A 190 -25.38 9.05 6.67
N GLN A 191 -25.81 8.05 5.89
CA GLN A 191 -25.32 6.68 5.95
C GLN A 191 -23.79 6.60 5.79
N VAL A 192 -23.26 7.19 4.71
CA VAL A 192 -21.83 7.17 4.43
C VAL A 192 -21.03 7.94 5.48
N SER A 193 -21.55 9.09 5.94
CA SER A 193 -20.92 9.87 7.01
C SER A 193 -20.87 9.09 8.32
N GLN A 194 -21.97 8.46 8.71
CA GLN A 194 -22.06 7.67 9.94
C GLN A 194 -21.09 6.50 9.93
N TYR A 195 -20.94 5.82 8.78
CA TYR A 195 -19.92 4.78 8.64
C TYR A 195 -18.50 5.33 8.84
N LEU A 196 -18.14 6.38 8.09
CA LEU A 196 -16.78 6.93 8.12
C LEU A 196 -16.43 7.56 9.47
N LEU A 197 -17.40 8.14 10.19
CA LEU A 197 -17.17 8.74 11.50
C LEU A 197 -16.92 7.72 12.63
N GLN A 198 -17.15 6.41 12.40
CA GLN A 198 -16.81 5.37 13.38
C GLN A 198 -15.32 5.37 13.74
N VAL A 199 -14.43 5.82 12.83
CA VAL A 199 -12.99 5.94 13.08
C VAL A 199 -12.64 6.81 14.30
N ASN A 200 -13.56 7.67 14.73
CA ASN A 200 -13.38 8.55 15.89
C ASN A 200 -13.68 7.88 17.23
N HIS A 201 -14.26 6.68 17.20
CA HIS A 201 -14.81 6.00 18.39
C HIS A 201 -14.10 4.67 18.70
N VAL A 202 -12.94 4.44 18.08
CA VAL A 202 -12.15 3.21 18.25
C VAL A 202 -10.74 3.52 18.76
N LYS A 203 -10.11 2.53 19.39
CA LYS A 203 -8.70 2.60 19.78
C LYS A 203 -7.79 2.39 18.59
N LEU A 204 -6.69 3.13 18.56
CA LEU A 204 -5.71 3.10 17.49
C LEU A 204 -4.32 2.76 18.03
N PRO A 205 -3.50 2.05 17.25
CA PRO A 205 -2.07 1.98 17.52
C PRO A 205 -1.47 3.40 17.62
N GLN A 206 -0.51 3.58 18.52
CA GLN A 206 0.15 4.87 18.76
C GLN A 206 1.28 5.08 17.74
N ASN A 207 0.90 5.18 16.47
CA ASN A 207 1.81 5.21 15.33
C ASN A 207 1.14 5.96 14.16
N ASN A 208 1.54 5.70 12.91
CA ASN A 208 0.94 6.33 11.73
C ASN A 208 -0.61 6.22 11.64
N TRP A 209 -1.22 5.23 12.30
CA TRP A 209 -2.68 5.06 12.33
C TRP A 209 -3.46 6.26 12.88
N LEU A 210 -2.81 7.10 13.68
CA LEU A 210 -3.39 8.33 14.21
C LEU A 210 -3.74 9.34 13.10
N LEU A 211 -3.13 9.25 11.91
CA LEU A 211 -3.40 10.14 10.78
C LEU A 211 -4.69 9.79 10.02
N PHE A 212 -5.12 8.53 9.99
CA PHE A 212 -6.29 8.13 9.18
C PHE A 212 -7.59 8.84 9.62
N PRO A 213 -7.96 8.92 10.91
CA PRO A 213 -9.11 9.72 11.34
C PRO A 213 -8.93 11.21 11.02
N VAL A 214 -7.71 11.74 11.06
CA VAL A 214 -7.43 13.15 10.75
C VAL A 214 -7.71 13.44 9.28
N VAL A 215 -7.32 12.53 8.37
CA VAL A 215 -7.66 12.60 6.94
C VAL A 215 -9.18 12.54 6.75
N VAL A 216 -9.84 11.53 7.33
CA VAL A 216 -11.31 11.35 7.24
C VAL A 216 -12.04 12.61 7.70
N ASN A 217 -11.74 13.10 8.91
CA ASN A 217 -12.40 14.27 9.49
C ASN A 217 -12.12 15.55 8.68
N THR A 218 -10.90 15.73 8.20
CA THR A 218 -10.53 16.90 7.36
C THR A 218 -11.37 16.93 6.07
N ILE A 219 -11.50 15.79 5.39
CA ILE A 219 -12.30 15.66 4.17
C ILE A 219 -13.79 15.84 4.45
N LEU A 220 -14.35 15.12 5.43
CA LEU A 220 -15.76 15.20 5.79
C LEU A 220 -16.16 16.62 6.21
N SER A 221 -15.31 17.31 6.98
CA SER A 221 -15.53 18.70 7.36
C SER A 221 -15.60 19.63 6.14
N LYS A 222 -14.72 19.49 5.14
CA LYS A 222 -14.79 20.25 3.88
C LYS A 222 -16.00 19.89 3.01
N MET A 223 -16.65 18.76 3.27
CA MET A 223 -17.91 18.36 2.65
C MET A 223 -19.14 18.73 3.49
N ASN A 224 -18.98 19.59 4.50
CA ASN A 224 -20.02 20.09 5.41
C ASN A 224 -20.65 19.02 6.33
N VAL A 225 -19.94 17.93 6.59
CA VAL A 225 -20.36 16.95 7.61
C VAL A 225 -19.92 17.45 8.99
N VAL A 226 -20.83 17.38 9.96
CA VAL A 226 -20.57 17.81 11.34
C VAL A 226 -19.64 16.81 12.04
N ILE A 227 -18.49 17.28 12.50
CA ILE A 227 -17.52 16.50 13.28
C ILE A 227 -17.68 16.86 14.76
N THR A 228 -17.96 15.86 15.60
CA THR A 228 -18.24 16.08 17.05
C THR A 228 -17.03 15.84 17.95
N VAL A 229 -15.93 15.31 17.41
CA VAL A 229 -14.66 15.12 18.12
C VAL A 229 -13.66 16.20 17.74
N ASP A 230 -12.67 16.44 18.60
CA ASP A 230 -11.53 17.30 18.27
C ASP A 230 -10.65 16.63 17.19
N PRO A 231 -10.64 17.15 15.94
CA PRO A 231 -9.86 16.55 14.86
C PRO A 231 -8.34 16.69 15.09
N MET A 232 -7.91 17.57 15.99
CA MET A 232 -6.49 17.81 16.28
C MET A 232 -5.90 16.84 17.29
N LYS A 233 -6.73 16.16 18.09
CA LYS A 233 -6.25 15.30 19.20
C LYS A 233 -5.24 14.24 18.73
N ASN A 234 -5.62 13.44 17.74
CA ASN A 234 -4.75 12.39 17.21
C ASN A 234 -3.53 12.98 16.50
N TYR A 235 -3.71 14.07 15.76
CA TYR A 235 -2.63 14.76 15.07
C TYR A 235 -1.56 15.29 16.04
N PHE A 236 -1.94 15.90 17.16
CA PHE A 236 -0.97 16.40 18.15
C PHE A 236 -0.20 15.28 18.84
N ILE A 237 -0.80 14.10 19.03
CA ILE A 237 -0.09 12.93 19.54
C ILE A 237 0.89 12.44 18.48
N PHE A 238 0.41 12.22 17.25
CA PHE A 238 1.21 11.79 16.11
C PHE A 238 2.44 12.69 15.89
N LYS A 239 2.25 14.02 15.94
CA LYS A 239 3.31 15.00 15.70
C LYS A 239 4.49 14.87 16.67
N LYS A 240 4.28 14.32 17.88
CA LYS A 240 5.35 14.05 18.85
C LYS A 240 6.29 12.94 18.40
N PHE A 241 5.89 12.12 17.43
CA PHE A 241 6.73 11.07 16.87
C PHE A 241 7.70 11.58 15.79
N TYR A 242 7.64 12.86 15.43
CA TYR A 242 8.59 13.44 14.48
C TYR A 242 10.03 13.36 15.01
N LEU A 243 10.94 12.83 14.19
CA LEU A 243 12.36 12.72 14.51
C LEU A 243 13.12 13.89 13.88
N SER A 244 13.41 13.79 12.59
CA SER A 244 14.06 14.81 11.77
C SER A 244 13.89 14.46 10.29
N ASP A 245 14.24 15.41 9.42
CA ASP A 245 14.36 15.18 7.97
C ASP A 245 13.08 14.66 7.29
N GLY A 246 11.90 14.94 7.85
CA GLY A 246 10.63 14.42 7.33
C GLY A 246 10.29 12.99 7.76
N TRP A 247 11.08 12.38 8.64
CA TRP A 247 10.90 11.02 9.17
C TRP A 247 10.35 11.04 10.59
N PHE A 248 9.64 9.96 10.93
CA PHE A 248 8.95 9.79 12.20
C PHE A 248 9.39 8.48 12.85
N PHE A 249 9.20 8.35 14.15
CA PHE A 249 9.27 7.05 14.82
C PHE A 249 7.91 6.37 14.71
N ASP A 250 7.85 5.25 14.00
CA ASP A 250 6.59 4.54 13.74
C ASP A 250 6.62 3.15 14.38
N ALA A 251 5.96 3.05 15.54
CA ALA A 251 6.01 1.85 16.36
C ALA A 251 5.38 0.63 15.63
N PRO A 252 5.92 -0.60 15.85
CA PRO A 252 6.95 -0.92 16.85
C PRO A 252 8.40 -0.82 16.36
N HIS A 253 8.66 -0.74 15.04
CA HIS A 253 10.01 -0.91 14.49
C HIS A 253 10.78 0.40 14.23
N GLY A 254 10.10 1.55 14.21
CA GLY A 254 10.74 2.85 14.07
C GLY A 254 10.77 3.37 12.62
N VAL A 255 11.96 3.45 12.02
CA VAL A 255 12.25 4.17 10.76
C VAL A 255 12.38 3.19 9.60
N ASP A 256 11.52 3.27 8.59
CA ASP A 256 11.55 2.46 7.37
C ASP A 256 10.93 3.15 6.15
N PHE A 257 11.05 2.54 4.96
CA PHE A 257 10.54 3.15 3.73
C PHE A 257 9.02 3.37 3.76
N TYR A 258 8.26 2.47 4.38
CA TYR A 258 6.81 2.61 4.49
C TYR A 258 6.41 3.85 5.28
N ASN A 259 7.00 4.02 6.47
CA ASN A 259 6.78 5.13 7.37
C ASN A 259 6.88 6.46 6.61
N THR A 260 7.95 6.68 5.87
CA THR A 260 8.19 7.97 5.22
C THR A 260 7.19 8.31 4.14
N TRP A 261 7.03 7.44 3.14
CA TRP A 261 6.12 7.76 2.04
C TRP A 261 4.66 7.72 2.53
N GLY A 262 4.31 6.81 3.45
CA GLY A 262 2.95 6.64 3.96
C GLY A 262 2.49 7.83 4.79
N ILE A 263 3.32 8.27 5.74
CA ILE A 263 3.05 9.49 6.52
C ILE A 263 3.05 10.72 5.62
N THR A 264 4.01 10.83 4.69
CA THR A 264 4.04 11.96 3.74
C THR A 264 2.77 12.02 2.91
N TYR A 265 2.24 10.87 2.48
CA TYR A 265 0.98 10.79 1.73
C TYR A 265 -0.21 11.30 2.56
N ASP A 266 -0.32 10.88 3.82
CA ASP A 266 -1.41 11.32 4.70
C ASP A 266 -1.31 12.81 5.06
N LEU A 267 -0.10 13.30 5.40
CA LEU A 267 0.16 14.72 5.63
C LEU A 267 -0.15 15.57 4.39
N PHE A 268 0.22 15.08 3.21
CA PHE A 268 -0.12 15.72 1.94
C PHE A 268 -1.64 15.86 1.80
N TRP A 269 -2.41 14.80 2.04
CA TRP A 269 -3.87 14.86 1.92
C TRP A 269 -4.52 15.83 2.90
N ILE A 270 -4.05 15.88 4.15
CA ILE A 270 -4.52 16.84 5.15
C ILE A 270 -4.30 18.27 4.64
N HIS A 271 -3.09 18.57 4.16
CA HIS A 271 -2.76 19.89 3.63
C HIS A 271 -3.47 20.22 2.31
N TYR A 272 -3.59 19.25 1.40
CA TYR A 272 -4.23 19.43 0.09
C TYR A 272 -5.71 19.78 0.22
N VAL A 273 -6.39 19.17 1.20
CA VAL A 273 -7.81 19.39 1.47
C VAL A 273 -8.03 20.62 2.37
N ASN A 274 -7.12 20.86 3.32
CA ASN A 274 -7.16 22.02 4.20
C ASN A 274 -5.76 22.63 4.39
N ASP A 275 -5.42 23.57 3.51
CA ASP A 275 -4.10 24.18 3.42
C ASP A 275 -3.67 24.96 4.68
N SER A 276 -4.65 25.38 5.49
CA SER A 276 -4.45 26.06 6.78
C SER A 276 -4.10 25.12 7.94
N PHE A 277 -4.36 23.82 7.81
CA PHE A 277 -4.11 22.83 8.87
C PHE A 277 -2.61 22.67 9.11
N ASP A 278 -2.10 23.19 10.23
CA ASP A 278 -0.68 23.17 10.65
C ASP A 278 0.32 23.35 9.49
N LYS A 279 0.01 24.31 8.62
CA LYS A 279 0.68 24.53 7.33
C LYS A 279 2.19 24.51 7.45
N VAL A 280 2.73 25.23 8.43
CA VAL A 280 4.18 25.40 8.62
C VAL A 280 4.88 24.08 8.88
N PHE A 281 4.32 23.23 9.74
CA PHE A 281 4.93 21.94 10.04
C PHE A 281 4.77 20.98 8.87
N ILE A 282 3.56 20.87 8.29
CA ILE A 282 3.29 19.89 7.24
C ILE A 282 4.14 20.16 6.00
N THR A 283 4.18 21.41 5.51
CA THR A 283 4.99 21.73 4.31
C THR A 283 6.47 21.52 4.57
N LYS A 284 6.96 21.84 5.78
CA LYS A 284 8.34 21.56 6.17
C LYS A 284 8.64 20.06 6.19
N ALA A 285 7.80 19.26 6.86
CA ALA A 285 8.00 17.82 6.98
C ALA A 285 8.01 17.12 5.61
N ILE A 286 7.09 17.52 4.71
CA ILE A 286 7.02 16.99 3.34
C ILE A 286 8.25 17.38 2.51
N ASN A 287 8.68 18.65 2.60
CA ASN A 287 9.89 19.12 1.91
C ASN A 287 11.14 18.39 2.40
N ASP A 288 11.31 18.25 3.71
CA ASP A 288 12.44 17.54 4.29
C ASP A 288 12.45 16.05 3.88
N SER A 289 11.28 15.41 3.89
CA SER A 289 11.06 14.04 3.44
C SER A 289 11.46 13.86 1.97
N ALA A 290 11.05 14.79 1.10
CA ALA A 290 11.43 14.81 -0.31
C ALA A 290 12.95 14.94 -0.52
N ASN A 291 13.59 15.87 0.21
CA ASN A 291 15.03 16.10 0.11
C ASN A 291 15.86 14.87 0.50
N LEU A 292 15.42 14.10 1.50
CA LEU A 292 16.11 12.86 1.85
C LEU A 292 15.77 11.73 0.86
N THR A 293 14.53 11.66 0.39
CA THR A 293 14.06 10.63 -0.56
C THR A 293 14.76 10.71 -1.92
N GLU A 294 15.11 11.90 -2.43
CA GLU A 294 15.88 12.01 -3.68
C GLU A 294 17.26 11.33 -3.60
N HIS A 295 17.83 11.18 -2.40
CA HIS A 295 19.10 10.48 -2.16
C HIS A 295 18.93 8.96 -1.96
N LEU A 296 17.70 8.43 -2.07
CA LEU A 296 17.38 7.01 -1.89
C LEU A 296 16.86 6.33 -3.16
N ILE A 297 16.62 7.11 -4.22
CA ILE A 297 16.13 6.60 -5.50
C ILE A 297 17.28 6.54 -6.50
N SER A 298 17.46 5.39 -7.12
CA SER A 298 18.46 5.17 -8.16
C SER A 298 17.86 4.51 -9.40
N PRO A 299 18.44 4.74 -10.60
CA PRO A 299 18.10 3.98 -11.80
C PRO A 299 18.27 2.46 -11.68
N VAL A 300 19.08 1.97 -10.71
CA VAL A 300 19.28 0.53 -10.48
C VAL A 300 18.49 0.00 -9.28
N GLY A 301 17.61 0.81 -8.69
CA GLY A 301 16.69 0.40 -7.63
C GLY A 301 16.69 1.32 -6.42
N ILE A 302 16.28 0.77 -5.28
CA ILE A 302 16.10 1.48 -4.00
C ILE A 302 16.69 0.58 -2.92
N PRO A 303 17.48 1.08 -1.95
CA PRO A 303 17.99 0.26 -0.85
C PRO A 303 16.88 -0.05 0.16
N MET A 304 15.94 -0.92 -0.23
CA MET A 304 14.71 -1.17 0.50
C MET A 304 15.00 -1.73 1.90
N MET A 305 14.33 -1.18 2.91
CA MET A 305 14.50 -1.52 4.31
C MET A 305 13.17 -1.46 5.05
N GLY A 306 12.97 -2.39 5.99
CA GLY A 306 11.80 -2.46 6.87
C GLY A 306 10.60 -3.19 6.29
N ARG A 307 9.43 -2.93 6.89
CA ARG A 307 8.15 -3.58 6.56
C ARG A 307 7.57 -3.13 5.23
N SER A 308 6.52 -3.84 4.80
CA SER A 308 5.63 -3.42 3.72
C SER A 308 6.34 -3.19 2.38
N VAL A 309 7.31 -4.07 2.13
CA VAL A 309 8.13 -4.13 0.92
C VAL A 309 7.28 -4.16 -0.35
N CYS A 310 6.09 -4.78 -0.31
CA CYS A 310 5.21 -4.85 -1.46
C CYS A 310 4.66 -3.48 -1.92
N TYR A 311 4.75 -2.43 -1.10
CA TYR A 311 4.31 -1.07 -1.42
C TYR A 311 5.37 -0.24 -2.15
N ARG A 312 6.48 -0.87 -2.56
CA ARG A 312 7.68 -0.29 -3.17
C ARG A 312 7.49 0.75 -4.28
N MET A 313 6.42 0.71 -5.07
CA MET A 313 6.23 1.72 -6.13
C MET A 313 5.72 3.06 -5.57
N ALA A 314 5.38 3.14 -4.28
CA ALA A 314 4.98 4.35 -3.59
C ALA A 314 6.16 5.18 -3.04
N VAL A 315 7.40 4.66 -3.07
CA VAL A 315 8.60 5.36 -2.59
C VAL A 315 8.76 6.81 -3.10
N PRO A 316 8.43 7.17 -4.36
CA PRO A 316 8.58 8.55 -4.82
C PRO A 316 7.47 9.50 -4.32
N ALA A 317 6.52 9.05 -3.50
CA ALA A 317 5.42 9.89 -3.02
C ALA A 317 5.87 11.18 -2.31
N PRO A 318 6.97 11.22 -1.51
CA PRO A 318 7.47 12.46 -0.95
C PRO A 318 7.87 13.50 -2.00
N LEU A 319 8.56 13.09 -3.08
CA LEU A 319 8.93 13.99 -4.17
C LEU A 319 7.68 14.57 -4.85
N LEU A 320 6.70 13.71 -5.13
CA LEU A 320 5.44 14.09 -5.78
C LEU A 320 4.57 15.00 -4.91
N ALA A 321 4.48 14.72 -3.60
CA ALA A 321 3.76 15.55 -2.65
C ALA A 321 4.39 16.94 -2.55
N ASN A 322 5.72 17.01 -2.44
CA ASN A 322 6.43 18.28 -2.39
C ASN A 322 6.30 19.07 -3.69
N SER A 323 6.31 18.40 -4.85
CA SER A 323 6.15 19.05 -6.15
C SER A 323 4.75 19.63 -6.39
N LEU A 324 3.71 19.01 -5.82
CA LEU A 324 2.34 19.53 -5.83
C LEU A 324 2.19 20.75 -4.91
N ILE A 325 2.78 20.72 -3.72
CA ILE A 325 2.67 21.79 -2.73
C ILE A 325 3.45 23.04 -3.16
N THR A 326 4.70 22.85 -3.59
CA THR A 326 5.57 23.96 -3.98
C THR A 326 5.20 24.55 -5.34
N ASN A 327 4.66 23.71 -6.22
CA ASN A 327 4.40 24.03 -7.64
C ASN A 327 5.62 24.66 -8.35
N ASN A 328 6.83 24.28 -7.93
CA ASN A 328 8.08 24.80 -8.49
C ASN A 328 8.54 23.92 -9.67
N PRO A 329 8.91 24.50 -10.83
CA PRO A 329 9.31 23.74 -12.02
C PRO A 329 10.51 22.79 -11.83
N GLU A 330 11.51 23.18 -11.04
CA GLU A 330 12.70 22.36 -10.77
C GLU A 330 12.34 21.19 -9.85
N VAL A 331 11.56 21.46 -8.79
CA VAL A 331 11.04 20.42 -7.89
C VAL A 331 10.18 19.42 -8.66
N GLN A 332 9.33 19.90 -9.57
CA GLN A 332 8.52 19.05 -10.45
C GLN A 332 9.38 18.23 -11.43
N ALA A 333 10.46 18.79 -11.98
CA ALA A 333 11.36 18.06 -12.88
C ALA A 333 12.07 16.91 -12.15
N LYS A 334 12.55 17.14 -10.92
CA LYS A 334 13.14 16.09 -10.07
C LYS A 334 12.12 15.03 -9.68
N ALA A 335 10.93 15.45 -9.26
CA ALA A 335 9.85 14.53 -8.87
C ALA A 335 9.42 13.64 -10.03
N LYS A 336 9.29 14.20 -11.24
CA LYS A 336 9.01 13.45 -12.48
C LYS A 336 10.06 12.38 -12.72
N HIS A 337 11.33 12.77 -12.65
CA HIS A 337 12.44 11.86 -12.90
C HIS A 337 12.47 10.72 -11.87
N GLY A 338 12.46 11.04 -10.58
CA GLY A 338 12.44 10.03 -9.51
C GLY A 338 11.22 9.10 -9.56
N PHE A 339 10.04 9.63 -9.89
CA PHE A 339 8.84 8.82 -10.11
C PHE A 339 9.02 7.79 -11.21
N PHE A 340 9.52 8.20 -12.39
CA PHE A 340 9.75 7.25 -13.48
C PHE A 340 10.93 6.32 -13.23
N LEU A 341 11.99 6.70 -12.52
CA LEU A 341 13.05 5.76 -12.14
C LEU A 341 12.50 4.58 -11.32
N VAL A 342 11.64 4.86 -10.33
CA VAL A 342 11.03 3.80 -9.51
C VAL A 342 10.10 2.92 -10.33
N LEU A 343 9.24 3.52 -11.16
CA LEU A 343 8.32 2.74 -11.99
C LEU A 343 9.06 1.92 -13.05
N ASP A 344 10.04 2.49 -13.75
CA ASP A 344 10.89 1.81 -14.74
C ASP A 344 11.56 0.59 -14.10
N HIS A 345 12.12 0.76 -12.90
CA HIS A 345 12.76 -0.31 -12.16
C HIS A 345 11.79 -1.47 -11.91
N PHE A 346 10.64 -1.23 -11.29
CA PHE A 346 9.74 -2.33 -10.94
C PHE A 346 8.98 -2.91 -12.14
N VAL A 347 8.55 -2.09 -13.10
CA VAL A 347 7.86 -2.59 -14.31
C VAL A 347 8.79 -3.46 -15.16
N SER A 348 10.07 -3.08 -15.30
CA SER A 348 11.06 -3.92 -16.02
C SER A 348 11.37 -5.24 -15.29
N HIS A 349 11.16 -5.30 -13.97
CA HIS A 349 11.23 -6.53 -13.18
C HIS A 349 9.91 -7.31 -13.13
N LYS A 350 8.99 -7.05 -14.07
CA LYS A 350 7.78 -7.86 -14.30
C LYS A 350 6.84 -7.96 -13.09
N VAL A 351 6.73 -6.89 -12.30
CA VAL A 351 5.88 -6.89 -11.09
C VAL A 351 4.38 -6.78 -11.38
N LEU A 352 4.01 -6.37 -12.60
CA LEU A 352 2.62 -6.27 -13.04
C LEU A 352 2.08 -7.67 -13.36
N ILE A 353 1.00 -8.07 -12.68
CA ILE A 353 0.41 -9.39 -12.87
C ILE A 353 -1.11 -9.33 -12.73
N ASP A 354 -1.83 -9.79 -13.75
CA ASP A 354 -3.29 -9.91 -13.77
C ASP A 354 -4.11 -8.65 -13.35
N GLY A 355 -3.65 -7.46 -13.74
CA GLY A 355 -4.26 -6.19 -13.36
C GLY A 355 -3.98 -5.77 -11.92
N THR A 356 -3.00 -6.41 -11.26
CA THR A 356 -2.51 -6.12 -9.91
C THR A 356 -0.97 -6.11 -9.90
N ILE A 357 -0.36 -6.15 -8.71
CA ILE A 357 1.09 -6.11 -8.47
C ILE A 357 1.45 -7.28 -7.57
N THR A 358 2.60 -7.92 -7.83
CA THR A 358 3.11 -9.01 -6.99
C THR A 358 3.28 -8.60 -5.51
N GLN A 359 3.00 -9.55 -4.61
CA GLN A 359 2.99 -9.32 -3.15
C GLN A 359 4.37 -9.33 -2.46
N GLY A 360 5.47 -9.60 -3.16
CA GLY A 360 6.83 -9.46 -2.63
C GLY A 360 7.57 -8.27 -3.24
N PHE A 361 8.90 -8.34 -3.29
CA PHE A 361 9.71 -7.26 -3.88
C PHE A 361 9.76 -7.29 -5.41
N TYR A 362 9.81 -8.49 -6.02
CA TYR A 362 9.68 -8.67 -7.47
C TYR A 362 8.58 -9.69 -7.81
N ASN A 363 8.55 -10.80 -7.08
CA ASN A 363 7.60 -11.91 -7.20
C ASN A 363 6.72 -12.01 -5.94
N ASN A 364 5.89 -13.05 -5.80
CA ASN A 364 5.05 -13.27 -4.63
C ASN A 364 5.81 -13.95 -3.46
N ASP A 365 6.89 -13.33 -2.98
CA ASP A 365 7.70 -13.89 -1.88
C ASP A 365 7.06 -13.68 -0.50
N LYS A 366 6.52 -14.76 0.09
CA LYS A 366 5.93 -14.75 1.44
C LYS A 366 6.90 -14.39 2.56
N ARG A 367 8.20 -14.57 2.36
CA ARG A 367 9.21 -14.38 3.44
C ARG A 367 9.30 -12.92 3.87
N PHE A 368 8.95 -11.99 2.98
CA PHE A 368 9.01 -10.55 3.22
C PHE A 368 7.64 -9.87 3.11
N LEU A 369 6.57 -10.65 2.96
CA LEU A 369 5.19 -10.17 2.98
C LEU A 369 4.69 -10.14 4.43
N ASP A 370 4.27 -8.96 4.90
CA ASP A 370 3.71 -8.83 6.24
C ASP A 370 2.44 -9.65 6.43
N ILE A 371 2.22 -10.14 7.65
CA ILE A 371 1.06 -10.97 7.99
C ILE A 371 -0.29 -10.26 7.80
N TYR A 372 -0.29 -8.93 7.93
CA TYR A 372 -1.46 -8.08 7.69
C TYR A 372 -1.70 -7.78 6.21
N SER A 373 -0.76 -8.10 5.32
CA SER A 373 -0.87 -7.75 3.90
C SER A 373 -1.63 -8.83 3.12
N GLY A 374 -2.80 -8.45 2.59
CA GLY A 374 -3.65 -9.28 1.73
C GLY A 374 -3.44 -9.01 0.24
N PRO A 375 -4.25 -9.62 -0.65
CA PRO A 375 -4.13 -9.43 -2.10
C PRO A 375 -4.30 -7.98 -2.53
N GLY A 376 -5.31 -7.29 -2.00
CA GLY A 376 -5.52 -5.86 -2.23
C GLY A 376 -4.45 -4.98 -1.58
N SER A 377 -3.64 -5.53 -0.66
CA SER A 377 -2.80 -4.67 0.15
C SER A 377 -1.74 -3.92 -0.65
N CYS A 378 -1.14 -4.63 -1.61
CA CYS A 378 0.01 -4.16 -2.39
C CYS A 378 -0.32 -2.93 -3.25
N HIS A 379 -1.60 -2.61 -3.41
CA HIS A 379 -2.07 -1.42 -4.10
C HIS A 379 -1.79 -0.11 -3.37
N TRP A 380 -1.25 -0.14 -2.14
CA TRP A 380 -0.54 1.03 -1.60
C TRP A 380 0.59 1.50 -2.55
N SER A 381 1.21 0.60 -3.33
CA SER A 381 2.14 0.96 -4.41
C SER A 381 1.58 2.00 -5.39
N LEU A 382 0.26 2.12 -5.52
CA LEU A 382 -0.41 3.05 -6.43
C LEU A 382 -0.40 4.51 -5.94
N ARG A 383 0.09 4.81 -4.73
CA ARG A 383 0.05 6.20 -4.20
C ARG A 383 0.86 7.18 -5.02
N SER A 384 1.96 6.73 -5.61
CA SER A 384 2.74 7.56 -6.53
C SER A 384 1.95 7.90 -7.79
N LEU A 385 1.22 6.94 -8.36
CA LEU A 385 0.33 7.17 -9.50
C LEU A 385 -0.82 8.12 -9.13
N VAL A 386 -1.41 7.97 -7.93
CA VAL A 386 -2.44 8.89 -7.42
C VAL A 386 -1.91 10.33 -7.39
N LEU A 387 -0.74 10.57 -6.79
CA LEU A 387 -0.17 11.92 -6.74
C LEU A 387 0.24 12.43 -8.12
N ALA A 388 0.72 11.57 -9.02
CA ALA A 388 1.01 11.94 -10.40
C ALA A 388 -0.26 12.44 -11.12
N ASN A 389 -1.39 11.74 -10.98
CA ASN A 389 -2.69 12.15 -11.55
C ASN A 389 -3.19 13.52 -11.03
N LEU A 390 -2.74 13.98 -9.87
CA LEU A 390 -3.16 15.29 -9.33
C LEU A 390 -2.49 16.48 -10.04
N HIS A 391 -1.37 16.26 -10.74
CA HIS A 391 -0.73 17.32 -11.52
C HIS A 391 -1.59 17.68 -12.75
N SER A 392 -1.80 18.98 -12.97
CA SER A 392 -2.48 19.48 -14.19
C SER A 392 -1.72 19.02 -15.44
N SER A 393 -2.41 18.62 -16.51
CA SER A 393 -1.83 18.18 -17.78
C SER A 393 -0.85 19.21 -18.40
N SER A 394 -1.04 20.49 -18.10
CA SER A 394 -0.18 21.61 -18.50
C SER A 394 0.96 21.96 -17.53
N SER A 395 1.10 21.25 -16.41
CA SER A 395 2.11 21.55 -15.39
C SER A 395 3.54 21.21 -15.84
N SER A 396 4.53 21.89 -15.24
CA SER A 396 5.95 21.63 -15.46
C SER A 396 6.34 20.17 -15.19
N PHE A 397 5.62 19.47 -14.30
CA PHE A 397 5.78 18.03 -14.06
C PHE A 397 5.59 17.20 -15.34
N TRP A 398 4.65 17.56 -16.21
CA TRP A 398 4.45 16.82 -17.46
C TRP A 398 5.31 17.34 -18.59
N VAL A 399 5.51 18.66 -18.70
CA VAL A 399 6.18 19.27 -19.87
C VAL A 399 7.71 19.30 -19.77
N ASN A 400 8.31 19.34 -18.57
CA ASN A 400 9.76 19.42 -18.44
C ASN A 400 10.45 18.11 -18.80
N ALA A 401 11.65 18.20 -19.39
CA ALA A 401 12.60 17.10 -19.37
C ALA A 401 13.01 16.88 -17.91
N GLY A 402 12.81 15.68 -17.37
CA GLY A 402 13.08 15.40 -15.95
C GLY A 402 14.50 15.79 -15.55
N GLN A 403 14.70 16.11 -14.28
CA GLN A 403 16.00 16.49 -13.73
C GLN A 403 16.63 15.30 -13.01
N LYS A 404 17.92 15.07 -13.30
CA LYS A 404 18.74 14.04 -12.64
C LYS A 404 18.66 14.14 -11.11
N LEU A 405 18.59 12.99 -10.45
CA LEU A 405 18.70 12.87 -9.00
C LEU A 405 20.18 12.90 -8.56
N PRO A 406 20.47 13.13 -7.26
CA PRO A 406 21.83 13.22 -6.74
C PRO A 406 22.78 12.10 -7.19
N ILE A 407 22.30 10.84 -7.18
CA ILE A 407 23.07 9.65 -7.59
C ILE A 407 23.50 9.65 -9.07
N GLU A 408 22.89 10.49 -9.90
CA GLU A 408 23.20 10.63 -11.33
C GLU A 408 24.16 11.80 -11.62
N ILE A 409 24.57 12.54 -10.59
CA ILE A 409 25.36 13.77 -10.70
C ILE A 409 26.75 13.58 -10.09
N THR A 410 26.83 13.07 -8.85
CA THR A 410 28.10 12.96 -8.13
C THR A 410 28.00 11.96 -6.98
N ASP A 411 29.16 11.49 -6.51
CA ASP A 411 29.26 10.69 -5.29
C ASP A 411 28.80 11.52 -4.09
N PHE A 412 28.14 10.87 -3.13
CA PHE A 412 27.70 11.56 -1.92
C PHE A 412 27.81 10.68 -0.68
N ARG A 413 27.92 11.33 0.47
CA ARG A 413 27.82 10.72 1.80
C ARG A 413 27.05 11.66 2.72
N ILE A 414 26.00 11.16 3.36
CA ILE A 414 25.08 11.93 4.19
C ILE A 414 24.90 11.19 5.51
N ASP A 415 25.20 11.87 6.62
CA ASP A 415 24.97 11.36 7.97
C ASP A 415 23.61 11.84 8.51
N LYS A 416 22.78 10.90 8.97
CA LYS A 416 21.47 11.13 9.60
C LYS A 416 21.44 10.44 10.97
N PRO A 417 22.15 10.97 11.98
CA PRO A 417 22.30 10.33 13.29
C PRO A 417 20.97 10.12 14.02
N SER A 418 20.01 11.04 13.85
CA SER A 418 18.65 10.91 14.42
C SER A 418 17.88 9.69 13.87
N LEU A 419 18.20 9.26 12.65
CA LEU A 419 17.64 8.06 12.02
C LEU A 419 18.54 6.83 12.23
N GLY A 420 19.77 7.02 12.71
CA GLY A 420 20.80 5.99 12.80
C GLY A 420 21.44 5.63 11.45
N TRP A 421 21.23 6.45 10.42
CA TRP A 421 21.62 6.14 9.04
C TRP A 421 22.86 6.92 8.62
N GLN A 422 23.72 6.26 7.86
CA GLN A 422 24.67 6.90 6.95
C GLN A 422 24.34 6.43 5.54
N ILE A 423 24.11 7.38 4.63
CA ILE A 423 23.73 7.10 3.25
C ILE A 423 24.90 7.47 2.36
N SER A 424 25.33 6.55 1.50
CA SER A 424 26.35 6.82 0.48
C SER A 424 25.86 6.45 -0.91
N GLY A 425 26.17 7.29 -1.88
CA GLY A 425 25.91 7.05 -3.30
C GLY A 425 27.20 7.04 -4.10
N ASP A 426 27.33 6.06 -4.98
CA ASP A 426 28.40 5.92 -5.96
C ASP A 426 27.83 6.25 -7.35
N GLU A 427 28.29 7.36 -7.94
CA GLU A 427 27.79 7.87 -9.22
C GLU A 427 28.12 6.90 -10.35
N ALA A 428 29.32 6.33 -10.39
CA ALA A 428 29.74 5.47 -11.50
C ALA A 428 28.86 4.20 -11.61
N THR A 429 28.50 3.61 -10.48
CA THR A 429 27.71 2.37 -10.39
C THR A 429 26.21 2.62 -10.19
N LYS A 430 25.83 3.86 -9.87
CA LYS A 430 24.50 4.27 -9.41
C LYS A 430 24.03 3.56 -8.13
N LYS A 431 24.92 2.92 -7.37
CA LYS A 431 24.53 2.19 -6.17
C LYS A 431 24.37 3.13 -4.98
N ILE A 432 23.28 2.94 -4.25
CA ILE A 432 23.03 3.64 -2.98
C ILE A 432 23.11 2.60 -1.86
N THR A 433 23.79 2.98 -0.78
CA THR A 433 23.95 2.17 0.43
C THR A 433 23.46 2.95 1.65
N ILE A 434 22.60 2.32 2.45
CA ILE A 434 22.27 2.76 3.81
C ILE A 434 23.05 1.88 4.78
N THR A 435 23.86 2.52 5.62
CA THR A 435 24.56 1.88 6.74
C THR A 435 23.86 2.24 8.05
N LEU A 436 23.41 1.23 8.78
CA LEU A 436 22.82 1.39 10.11
C LEU A 436 23.92 1.34 11.16
N THR A 437 24.47 2.51 11.48
CA THR A 437 25.69 2.67 12.30
C THR A 437 25.62 2.12 13.72
N LYS A 438 24.42 1.80 14.23
CA LYS A 438 24.21 1.19 15.55
C LYS A 438 24.11 -0.33 15.51
N ASN A 439 23.96 -0.93 14.32
CA ASN A 439 23.88 -2.37 14.15
C ASN A 439 25.29 -2.97 14.08
N ASP A 440 25.41 -4.24 14.43
CA ASP A 440 26.68 -4.98 14.38
C ASP A 440 27.10 -5.25 12.93
N PRO A 441 28.27 -4.76 12.46
CA PRO A 441 28.77 -4.99 11.10
C PRO A 441 29.06 -6.46 10.79
N ASP A 442 29.32 -7.28 11.81
CA ASP A 442 29.62 -8.70 11.66
C ASP A 442 28.38 -9.59 11.78
N SER A 443 27.19 -8.99 11.97
CA SER A 443 25.93 -9.71 12.11
C SER A 443 25.55 -10.44 10.82
N VAL A 444 25.46 -11.77 10.92
CA VAL A 444 24.91 -12.64 9.87
C VAL A 444 23.50 -13.04 10.27
N ILE A 445 22.51 -12.39 9.65
CA ILE A 445 21.09 -12.67 9.92
C ILE A 445 20.57 -13.70 8.92
N GLU A 446 20.10 -14.84 9.43
CA GLU A 446 19.50 -15.89 8.61
C GLU A 446 18.06 -15.51 8.20
N ILE A 447 17.75 -15.69 6.91
CA ILE A 447 16.39 -15.53 6.40
C ILE A 447 15.60 -16.79 6.70
N LYS A 448 14.52 -16.64 7.47
CA LYS A 448 13.57 -17.72 7.73
C LYS A 448 12.71 -17.92 6.48
N ASP A 449 12.61 -19.18 6.07
CA ASP A 449 11.81 -19.59 4.93
C ASP A 449 10.39 -19.99 5.34
N TYR A 450 9.47 -19.99 4.38
CA TYR A 450 8.12 -20.51 4.57
C TYR A 450 8.12 -22.03 4.42
N SER A 451 8.34 -22.71 5.54
CA SER A 451 8.63 -24.14 5.59
C SER A 451 7.39 -25.02 5.37
N PHE A 452 7.61 -26.31 5.08
CA PHE A 452 6.53 -27.31 5.08
C PHE A 452 5.76 -27.34 6.41
N LYS A 453 6.43 -27.10 7.54
CA LYS A 453 5.77 -27.03 8.86
C LYS A 453 4.81 -25.84 8.92
N ASP A 454 5.13 -24.72 8.29
CA ASP A 454 4.27 -23.54 8.27
C ASP A 454 3.06 -23.77 7.34
N ARG A 455 3.25 -24.45 6.20
CA ARG A 455 2.13 -24.92 5.35
C ARG A 455 1.18 -25.83 6.12
N LEU A 456 1.73 -26.77 6.88
CA LEU A 456 0.91 -27.70 7.67
C LEU A 456 0.16 -26.97 8.79
N LYS A 457 0.80 -25.98 9.44
CA LYS A 457 0.14 -25.11 10.43
C LYS A 457 -0.96 -24.26 9.80
N ASP A 458 -0.75 -23.71 8.60
CA ASP A 458 -1.77 -22.96 7.87
C ASP A 458 -2.98 -23.85 7.59
N PHE A 459 -2.72 -25.06 7.07
CA PHE A 459 -3.77 -26.02 6.73
C PHE A 459 -4.56 -26.50 7.96
N ILE A 460 -3.87 -26.89 9.04
CA ILE A 460 -4.53 -27.41 10.25
C ILE A 460 -5.17 -26.29 11.08
N GLY A 461 -4.44 -25.19 11.24
CA GLY A 461 -4.82 -24.09 12.12
C GLY A 461 -5.79 -23.10 11.50
N LEU A 462 -5.93 -23.10 10.16
CA LEU A 462 -6.69 -22.10 9.40
C LEU A 462 -6.27 -20.67 9.75
N ARG A 463 -4.97 -20.52 9.94
CA ARG A 463 -4.31 -19.26 10.28
C ARG A 463 -3.28 -18.98 9.22
N ILE A 464 -3.11 -17.71 8.90
CA ILE A 464 -2.14 -17.27 7.91
C ILE A 464 -0.82 -17.06 8.62
N HIS A 465 0.15 -17.96 8.42
CA HIS A 465 1.50 -17.77 8.93
C HIS A 465 2.40 -17.11 7.88
N ARG A 466 3.34 -16.31 8.36
CA ARG A 466 4.45 -15.73 7.60
C ARG A 466 5.74 -15.96 8.38
N PRO A 467 6.87 -16.23 7.70
CA PRO A 467 8.16 -16.23 8.36
C PRO A 467 8.42 -14.85 8.96
N ASP A 468 8.79 -14.82 10.24
CA ASP A 468 9.21 -13.59 10.89
C ASP A 468 10.67 -13.28 10.52
N ASN A 469 10.82 -12.34 9.59
CA ASN A 469 12.09 -11.81 9.10
C ASN A 469 12.29 -10.35 9.55
N ASP A 470 11.77 -9.92 10.70
CA ASP A 470 12.00 -8.57 11.23
C ASP A 470 13.48 -8.27 11.44
N GLU A 471 14.24 -9.23 11.97
CA GLU A 471 15.67 -9.07 12.21
C GLU A 471 16.43 -8.63 10.96
N ILE A 472 16.23 -9.29 9.82
CA ILE A 472 16.96 -8.90 8.60
C ILE A 472 16.41 -7.60 7.99
N ARG A 473 15.16 -7.23 8.30
CA ARG A 473 14.53 -5.99 7.80
C ARG A 473 14.99 -4.74 8.53
N TYR A 474 15.44 -4.85 9.78
CA TYR A 474 15.80 -3.70 10.62
C TYR A 474 17.20 -3.77 11.25
N HIS A 475 17.79 -4.95 11.41
CA HIS A 475 19.04 -5.16 12.15
C HIS A 475 20.25 -5.53 11.26
N GLN A 476 20.08 -5.55 9.94
CA GLN A 476 21.23 -5.69 9.04
C GLN A 476 22.06 -4.40 9.07
N TYR A 477 23.38 -4.52 9.00
CA TYR A 477 24.28 -3.36 9.01
C TYR A 477 24.18 -2.53 7.73
N ILE A 478 23.98 -3.17 6.58
CA ILE A 478 24.01 -2.54 5.25
C ILE A 478 22.78 -2.95 4.43
N TYR A 479 22.09 -1.96 3.86
CA TYR A 479 21.08 -2.10 2.82
C TYR A 479 21.54 -1.41 1.53
N THR A 480 21.44 -2.09 0.40
CA THR A 480 21.91 -1.58 -0.90
C THR A 480 20.82 -1.70 -1.96
N THR A 481 20.92 -0.91 -3.04
CA THR A 481 20.02 -1.01 -4.21
C THR A 481 19.95 -2.41 -4.84
N ASP A 482 20.98 -3.25 -4.68
CA ASP A 482 20.98 -4.64 -5.14
C ASP A 482 19.91 -5.52 -4.43
N ASN A 483 19.51 -5.14 -3.21
CA ASN A 483 18.53 -5.85 -2.37
C ASN A 483 18.78 -7.35 -2.26
N ASN A 484 20.06 -7.76 -2.13
CA ASN A 484 20.44 -9.18 -2.14
C ASN A 484 19.68 -9.99 -1.08
N TYR A 485 19.35 -9.41 0.08
CA TYR A 485 18.60 -10.11 1.13
C TYR A 485 17.16 -10.44 0.71
N LEU A 486 16.50 -9.59 -0.09
CA LEU A 486 15.17 -9.84 -0.65
C LEU A 486 15.18 -10.85 -1.82
N ARG A 487 16.37 -11.19 -2.33
CA ARG A 487 16.57 -12.08 -3.49
C ARG A 487 17.20 -13.42 -3.13
N LYS A 488 17.91 -13.50 -2.00
CA LYS A 488 18.57 -14.74 -1.54
C LYS A 488 17.53 -15.83 -1.35
N CYS A 489 17.71 -16.96 -2.03
CA CYS A 489 16.99 -18.19 -1.71
C CYS A 489 17.54 -18.76 -0.39
N SER A 490 16.68 -19.35 0.45
CA SER A 490 17.20 -20.18 1.53
C SER A 490 17.80 -21.44 0.89
N GLN A 491 18.85 -22.03 1.46
CA GLN A 491 19.41 -23.30 0.97
C GLN A 491 18.41 -24.48 1.07
N LYS A 492 17.19 -24.26 1.60
CA LYS A 492 16.18 -25.27 1.91
C LYS A 492 14.85 -25.07 1.16
N SER A 493 14.72 -24.07 0.27
CA SER A 493 13.47 -23.87 -0.49
C SER A 493 13.37 -24.82 -1.68
N VAL A 494 12.29 -25.60 -1.75
CA VAL A 494 11.94 -26.43 -2.91
C VAL A 494 11.20 -25.61 -3.98
N ASP A 495 10.64 -24.46 -3.59
CA ASP A 495 9.80 -23.60 -4.44
C ASP A 495 10.59 -22.52 -5.21
N CYS A 496 11.92 -22.65 -5.30
CA CYS A 496 12.78 -21.69 -6.00
C CYS A 496 13.43 -22.27 -7.27
N LEU A 497 12.82 -23.30 -7.88
CA LEU A 497 13.22 -23.83 -9.19
C LEU A 497 12.25 -23.39 -10.28
#